data_AF-A0A3N5GQT6-F1
#
_entry.id   AF-A0A3N5GQT6-F1
#
_cell.length_a   1.000
_cell.length_b   1.000
_cell.length_c   1.000
_cell.angle_alpha   90.00
_cell.angle_beta   90.00
_cell.angle_gamma   90.00
#
_symmetry.space_group_name_H-M   'P 1'
#
loop_
_entity.id
_entity.type
_entity.pdbx_description
1 polymer ?
#
loop_
_entity_poly.entity_id
_entity_poly.type
_entity_poly.pdbx_seq_one_letter_code
_entity_poly.pdbx_strand_id
1 'polypeptide(L)' 'MRTTPQRGERVKVSPVSVCTPWSSWVWTLIETWRADYNQVRPHSSLDGQSPQEYEQNFNQRGLPLRVA' A
#
# COMPACT_ATOMS: atom_id res chain seq x y z
N MET A 1 21.06 -49.40 -20.10
CA MET A 1 21.86 -48.24 -20.53
C MET A 1 21.15 -46.99 -20.00
N ARG A 2 21.71 -46.31 -19.00
CA ARG A 2 21.12 -45.07 -18.43
C ARG A 2 21.81 -43.88 -19.10
N THR A 3 21.07 -43.05 -19.80
CA THR A 3 21.54 -41.82 -20.41
C THR A 3 21.57 -40.71 -19.36
N THR A 4 22.76 -40.19 -19.09
CA THR A 4 22.97 -38.98 -18.29
C THR A 4 22.63 -37.76 -19.14
N PRO A 5 21.75 -36.83 -18.69
CA PRO A 5 21.53 -35.59 -19.42
C PRO A 5 22.74 -34.65 -19.27
N GLN A 6 23.16 -34.04 -20.38
CA GLN A 6 24.27 -33.11 -20.45
C GLN A 6 23.95 -31.81 -19.69
N ARG A 7 24.88 -31.39 -18.83
CA ARG A 7 24.87 -30.12 -18.09
C ARG A 7 24.91 -28.95 -19.10
N GLY A 8 23.74 -28.39 -19.45
CA GLY A 8 23.69 -27.23 -20.34
C GLY A 8 22.32 -26.84 -20.89
N GLU A 9 21.25 -27.61 -20.65
CA GLU A 9 19.92 -27.22 -21.12
C GLU A 9 19.35 -26.08 -20.26
N ARG A 10 19.54 -24.86 -20.74
CA ARG A 10 18.94 -23.65 -20.17
C ARG A 10 17.43 -23.76 -20.30
N VAL A 11 16.76 -24.15 -19.22
CA VAL A 11 15.31 -24.01 -19.07
C VAL A 11 14.99 -22.55 -19.37
N LYS A 12 14.24 -22.29 -20.44
CA LYS A 12 13.65 -20.98 -20.68
C LYS A 12 12.61 -20.77 -19.59
N VAL A 13 13.04 -20.23 -18.45
CA VAL A 13 12.12 -19.66 -17.48
C VAL A 13 11.40 -18.52 -18.19
N SER A 14 10.15 -18.76 -18.56
CA SER A 14 9.27 -17.66 -18.99
C SER A 14 9.25 -16.66 -17.84
N PRO A 15 9.35 -15.34 -18.10
CA PRO A 15 9.35 -14.35 -17.03
C PRO A 15 8.08 -14.58 -16.21
N VAL A 16 8.28 -14.88 -14.93
CA VAL A 16 7.19 -15.02 -13.97
C VAL A 16 6.36 -13.75 -14.08
N SER A 17 5.08 -13.96 -14.37
CA SER A 17 4.07 -12.95 -14.60
C SER A 17 4.29 -11.75 -13.68
N VAL A 18 4.56 -10.60 -14.29
CA VAL A 18 4.53 -9.30 -13.65
C VAL A 18 3.28 -9.24 -12.79
N CYS A 19 3.42 -8.86 -11.52
CA CYS A 19 2.33 -8.72 -10.56
C CYS A 19 1.11 -8.13 -11.27
N THR A 20 0.07 -8.94 -11.48
CA THR A 20 -1.16 -8.46 -12.11
C THR A 20 -1.65 -7.25 -11.33
N PRO A 21 -1.94 -6.10 -11.98
CA PRO A 21 -2.55 -5.00 -11.27
C PRO A 21 -3.88 -5.50 -10.73
N TRP A 22 -4.15 -5.19 -9.46
CA TRP A 22 -5.47 -5.39 -8.88
C TRP A 22 -6.52 -4.86 -9.87
N SER A 23 -7.59 -5.61 -10.09
CA SER A 23 -8.65 -5.18 -11.01
C SER A 23 -9.06 -3.75 -10.69
N SER A 24 -9.29 -2.92 -11.71
CA SER A 24 -9.59 -1.48 -11.55
C SER A 24 -10.64 -1.18 -10.47
N TRP A 25 -11.65 -2.04 -10.33
CA TRP A 25 -12.68 -1.96 -9.28
C TRP A 25 -12.14 -1.98 -7.85
N VAL A 26 -11.10 -2.77 -7.59
CA VAL A 26 -10.54 -2.88 -6.25
C VAL A 26 -9.72 -1.64 -5.90
N TRP A 27 -9.07 -1.02 -6.89
CA TRP A 27 -8.40 0.27 -6.69
C TRP A 27 -9.42 1.35 -6.31
N THR A 28 -10.54 1.46 -7.05
CA THR A 28 -11.63 2.39 -6.72
C THR A 28 -12.19 2.16 -5.32
N LEU A 29 -12.35 0.90 -4.91
CA LEU A 29 -12.85 0.56 -3.58
C LEU A 29 -11.86 0.98 -2.47
N ILE A 30 -10.55 0.74 -2.68
CA ILE A 30 -9.51 1.18 -1.75
C ILE A 30 -9.50 2.70 -1.64
N GLU A 31 -9.51 3.42 -2.76
CA GLU A 31 -9.46 4.89 -2.73
C GLU A 31 -10.68 5.49 -2.05
N THR A 32 -11.86 4.93 -2.30
CA THR A 32 -13.09 5.33 -1.61
C THR A 32 -12.96 5.12 -0.11
N TRP A 33 -12.44 3.96 0.31
CA TRP A 33 -12.22 3.68 1.72
C TRP A 33 -11.16 4.61 2.35
N ARG A 34 -10.06 4.90 1.64
CA ARG A 34 -9.02 5.84 2.11
C ARG A 34 -9.59 7.24 2.29
N ALA A 35 -10.44 7.70 1.38
CA ALA A 35 -11.10 9.00 1.50
C ALA A 35 -12.01 9.04 2.74
N ASP A 36 -12.89 8.05 2.91
CA ASP A 36 -13.79 7.95 4.06
C ASP A 36 -13.01 7.91 5.39
N TYR A 37 -11.97 7.08 5.46
CA TYR A 37 -11.14 6.96 6.66
C TYR A 37 -10.45 8.28 7.03
N ASN A 38 -9.82 8.95 6.06
CA ASN A 38 -9.01 10.13 6.34
C ASN A 38 -9.85 11.39 6.60
N GLN A 39 -11.04 11.49 5.99
CA GLN A 39 -11.81 12.74 5.96
C GLN A 39 -12.95 12.80 6.98
N VAL A 40 -13.57 11.66 7.33
CA VAL A 40 -14.84 11.69 8.09
C VAL A 40 -14.87 10.81 9.33
N ARG A 41 -13.94 9.86 9.49
CA ARG A 41 -13.98 8.94 10.64
C ARG A 41 -13.23 9.50 11.84
N PRO A 42 -13.90 9.79 12.96
CA PRO A 42 -13.24 10.20 14.19
C PRO A 42 -12.52 9.00 14.85
N HIS A 43 -11.35 9.27 15.41
CA HIS A 43 -10.56 8.27 16.14
C HIS A 43 -10.34 8.70 17.59
N SER A 44 -10.55 7.79 18.54
CA SER A 44 -10.32 8.05 19.96
C SER A 44 -8.86 8.40 20.27
N SER A 45 -7.91 7.87 19.50
CA SER A 45 -6.48 8.19 19.62
C SER A 45 -6.12 9.61 19.15
N LEU A 46 -7.02 10.28 18.45
CA LEU A 46 -6.87 11.66 17.95
C LEU A 46 -7.86 12.60 18.64
N ASP A 47 -8.21 12.31 19.89
CA ASP A 47 -9.19 13.09 20.67
C ASP A 47 -10.55 13.23 19.97
N GLY A 48 -10.98 12.19 19.24
CA GLY A 48 -12.24 12.18 18.50
C GLY A 48 -12.20 12.93 17.16
N GLN A 49 -11.02 13.30 16.67
CA GLN A 49 -10.86 13.93 15.35
C GLN A 49 -10.63 12.90 14.25
N SER A 50 -10.97 13.28 13.02
CA SER A 50 -10.49 12.60 11.82
C SER A 50 -8.99 12.86 11.61
N PRO A 51 -8.29 12.01 10.84
CA PRO A 51 -6.89 12.22 10.50
C PRO A 51 -6.63 13.60 9.86
N GLN A 52 -7.52 14.05 8.97
CA GLN A 52 -7.40 15.35 8.32
C GLN A 52 -7.55 16.52 9.30
N GLU A 53 -8.52 16.47 10.20
CA GLU A 53 -8.71 17.51 11.23
C GLU A 53 -7.50 17.57 12.16
N TYR A 54 -6.98 16.41 12.57
CA TYR A 54 -5.78 16.34 13.40
C TYR A 54 -4.56 16.95 12.70
N GLU A 55 -4.33 16.64 11.41
CA GLU A 55 -3.25 17.23 10.62
C GLU A 55 -3.38 18.76 10.54
N GLN A 56 -4.57 19.28 10.26
CA GLN A 56 -4.83 20.72 10.21
C GLN A 56 -4.53 21.39 11.56
N ASN A 57 -5.01 20.79 12.66
CA ASN A 57 -4.78 21.31 14.00
C ASN A 57 -3.31 21.21 14.42
N PHE A 58 -2.62 20.14 14.04
CA PHE A 58 -1.19 19.94 14.31
C PHE A 58 -0.34 20.98 13.57
N ASN A 59 -0.62 21.22 12.29
CA ASN A 59 0.07 22.22 11.48
C ASN A 59 -0.19 23.64 11.98
N GLN A 60 -1.41 23.94 12.44
CA GLN A 60 -1.74 25.24 13.05
C GLN A 60 -0.96 25.51 14.35
N ARG A 61 -0.61 24.46 15.10
CA ARG A 61 0.17 24.57 16.33
C ARG A 61 1.67 24.82 16.09
N GLY A 62 2.12 24.77 14.83
CA GLY A 62 3.51 25.04 14.45
C GLY A 62 4.52 24.05 15.03
N LEU A 63 4.08 22.87 15.47
CA LEU A 63 4.95 21.86 16.05
C LEU A 63 5.69 21.13 14.92
N PRO A 64 7.03 21.16 14.87
CA PRO A 64 7.77 20.41 13.87
C PRO A 64 7.63 18.91 14.16
N LEU A 65 7.24 18.12 13.14
CA LEU A 65 7.34 16.66 13.17
C LEU A 65 8.82 16.27 13.28
N ARG A 66 9.27 16.01 14.51
CA ARG A 66 10.59 15.41 14.74
C ARG A 66 10.44 13.91 14.68
N VAL A 67 10.84 13.32 13.55
CA VAL A 67 11.07 11.89 13.46
C VAL A 67 12.32 11.60 14.28
N ALA A 68 12.16 10.84 15.38
CA ALA A 68 13.26 10.38 16.22
C ALA A 68 14.05 9.26 15.53
#